data_AF-A0A6S6U2H7-F1
#
_entry.id   AF-A0A6S6U2H7-F1
#
_cell.length_a   1.000
_cell.length_b   1.000
_cell.length_c   1.000
_cell.angle_alpha   90.00
_cell.angle_beta   90.00
_cell.angle_gamma   90.00
#
_symmetry.space_group_name_H-M   'P 1'
#
loop_
_entity.id
_entity.type
_entity.pdbx_description
1 polymer ?
#
loop_
_entity_poly.entity_id
_entity_poly.type
_entity_poly.pdbx_seq_one_letter_code
_entity_poly.pdbx_strand_id
1 'polypeptide(L)'
;MSLDSKVNEEEARNLSLKSIEYSFQLSKKYKAISSPWIQNTLVNMGIKEKGLCHEWAEDLLKHLLKQNYKTLELYTIGANIGYLNEHNALAVSVKGEGIEKSIVLDAWRYAGDLYFEKIREDKKYNWKERFNLYGLLPPRGGKK
;
A
#
# COMPACT_ATOMS: atom_id res chain seq x y z
N MET A 1 12.21 9.02 -14.68
CA MET A 1 10.80 8.64 -14.85
C MET A 1 9.99 9.92 -14.84
N SER A 2 9.62 10.43 -16.01
CA SER A 2 8.72 11.60 -16.09
C SER A 2 7.30 11.09 -15.91
N LEU A 3 6.66 11.47 -14.81
CA LEU A 3 5.22 11.26 -14.64
C LEU A 3 4.48 12.26 -15.56
N ASP A 4 3.33 11.83 -16.05
CA ASP A 4 2.36 12.60 -16.83
C ASP A 4 2.27 14.06 -16.33
N SER A 5 2.17 15.05 -17.24
CA SER A 5 2.23 16.50 -16.93
C SER A 5 1.13 17.00 -15.97
N LYS A 6 0.25 16.10 -15.53
CA LYS A 6 -0.82 16.32 -14.55
C LYS A 6 -0.39 16.07 -13.10
N VAL A 7 0.74 15.40 -12.87
CA VAL A 7 1.26 15.13 -11.52
C VAL A 7 2.20 16.26 -11.12
N ASN A 8 1.98 16.82 -9.93
CA ASN A 8 2.95 17.73 -9.35
C ASN A 8 4.22 16.91 -8.98
N GLU A 9 5.36 17.27 -9.59
CA GLU A 9 6.63 16.55 -9.40
C GLU A 9 7.08 16.52 -7.93
N GLU A 10 6.80 17.58 -7.17
CA GLU A 10 7.07 17.65 -5.73
C GLU A 10 6.20 16.66 -4.95
N GLU A 11 4.91 16.53 -5.28
CA GLU A 11 4.03 15.54 -4.65
C GLU A 11 4.49 14.11 -4.95
N ALA A 12 4.87 13.82 -6.19
CA ALA A 12 5.40 12.50 -6.57
C ALA A 12 6.70 12.17 -5.84
N ARG A 13 7.62 13.14 -5.74
CA ARG A 13 8.87 12.97 -5.00
C ARG A 13 8.61 12.79 -3.51
N ASN A 14 7.72 13.58 -2.93
CA ASN A 14 7.34 13.47 -1.52
C ASN A 14 6.73 12.09 -1.22
N LEU A 15 5.79 11.64 -2.05
CA LEU A 15 5.18 10.31 -1.95
C LEU A 15 6.25 9.21 -1.97
N SER A 16 7.12 9.22 -2.98
CA SER A 16 8.18 8.20 -3.10
C SER A 16 9.06 8.15 -1.85
N LEU A 17 9.56 9.31 -1.40
CA LEU A 17 10.39 9.41 -0.20
C LEU A 17 9.66 8.92 1.05
N LYS A 18 8.43 9.41 1.28
CA LYS A 18 7.66 9.04 2.49
C LYS A 18 7.25 7.57 2.49
N SER A 19 6.90 7.01 1.34
CA SER A 19 6.61 5.58 1.23
C SER A 19 7.82 4.72 1.54
N ILE A 20 9.00 5.04 1.00
CA ILE A 20 10.23 4.28 1.23
C ILE A 20 10.69 4.42 2.69
N GLU A 21 10.82 5.66 3.18
CA GLU A 21 11.27 5.94 4.56
C GLU A 21 10.37 5.26 5.59
N TYR A 22 9.06 5.40 5.44
CA TYR A 22 8.13 4.87 6.42
C TYR A 22 8.01 3.35 6.33
N SER A 23 8.12 2.75 5.13
CA SER A 23 8.20 1.29 5.00
C SER A 23 9.41 0.72 5.74
N PHE A 24 10.56 1.38 5.62
CA PHE A 24 11.74 1.00 6.39
C PHE A 24 11.53 1.18 7.89
N GLN A 25 10.92 2.28 8.34
CA GLN A 25 10.60 2.48 9.75
C GLN A 25 9.65 1.39 10.31
N LEU A 26 8.63 1.00 9.55
CA LEU A 26 7.73 -0.10 9.91
C LEU A 26 8.48 -1.42 10.06
N SER A 27 9.48 -1.70 9.22
CA SER A 27 10.33 -2.89 9.38
C SER A 27 10.99 -2.97 10.75
N LYS A 28 11.48 -1.83 11.24
CA LYS A 28 12.13 -1.73 12.55
C LYS A 28 11.10 -1.85 13.67
N LYS A 29 9.98 -1.12 13.55
CA LYS A 29 8.87 -1.15 14.51
C LYS A 29 8.32 -2.56 14.72
N TYR A 30 8.12 -3.32 13.63
CA TYR A 30 7.56 -4.67 13.69
C TYR A 30 8.60 -5.77 13.89
N LYS A 31 9.89 -5.38 13.98
CA LYS A 31 11.04 -6.29 13.99
C LYS A 31 10.90 -7.33 12.88
N ALA A 32 10.64 -6.84 11.66
CA ALA A 32 10.14 -7.65 10.55
C ALA A 32 11.12 -8.76 10.19
N ILE A 33 10.56 -9.93 9.89
CA ILE A 33 11.29 -11.08 9.36
C ILE A 33 10.99 -11.18 7.88
N SER A 34 12.01 -11.43 7.06
CA SER A 34 11.86 -11.48 5.60
C SER A 34 10.91 -12.57 5.11
N SER A 35 10.75 -13.66 5.88
CA SER A 35 9.78 -14.72 5.57
C SER A 35 8.37 -14.30 6.00
N PRO A 36 7.45 -14.06 5.05
CA PRO A 36 6.13 -13.53 5.40
C PRO A 36 5.26 -14.56 6.12
N TRP A 37 5.43 -15.86 5.82
CA TRP A 37 4.75 -16.94 6.54
C TRP A 37 5.15 -16.98 8.01
N ILE A 38 6.45 -16.92 8.31
CA ILE A 38 6.95 -16.93 9.69
C ILE A 38 6.45 -15.68 10.43
N GLN A 39 6.56 -14.51 9.80
CA GLN A 39 6.05 -13.26 10.38
C GLN A 39 4.57 -13.38 10.76
N ASN A 40 3.72 -13.86 9.83
CA ASN A 40 2.29 -14.00 10.06
C ASN A 40 1.96 -15.03 11.16
N THR A 41 2.65 -16.18 11.18
CA THR A 41 2.48 -17.18 12.23
C THR A 41 2.81 -16.60 13.60
N LEU A 42 3.91 -15.86 13.74
CA LEU A 42 4.31 -15.26 15.01
C LEU A 42 3.31 -14.21 15.52
N VAL A 43 2.68 -13.45 14.61
CA VAL A 43 1.64 -12.49 15.00
C VAL A 43 0.37 -13.22 15.43
N ASN A 44 -0.07 -14.22 14.67
CA ASN A 44 -1.28 -15.00 15.00
C ASN A 44 -1.12 -15.81 16.30
N MET A 45 0.10 -16.21 16.67
CA MET A 45 0.40 -16.84 17.95
C MET A 45 0.54 -15.84 19.12
N GLY A 46 0.43 -14.53 18.87
CA GLY A 46 0.57 -13.48 19.87
C GLY A 46 2.02 -13.24 20.34
N ILE A 47 3.02 -13.82 19.67
CA ILE A 47 4.44 -13.62 19.98
C ILE A 47 4.91 -12.23 19.50
N LYS A 48 4.37 -11.79 18.36
CA LYS A 48 4.54 -10.44 17.84
C LYS A 48 3.21 -9.72 17.87
N GLU A 49 3.23 -8.45 18.26
CA GLU A 49 2.01 -7.65 18.32
C GLU A 49 1.48 -7.29 16.92
N LYS A 50 2.36 -7.07 15.95
CA LYS A 50 2.04 -6.58 14.61
C LYS A 50 2.97 -7.13 13.53
N GLY A 51 2.52 -7.00 12.28
CA GLY A 51 3.28 -7.19 11.06
C GLY A 51 2.55 -7.96 9.96
N LEU A 52 1.23 -8.13 10.07
CA LEU A 52 0.39 -8.68 9.01
C LEU A 52 0.26 -7.68 7.86
N CYS A 53 0.05 -8.18 6.63
CA CYS A 53 -0.02 -7.34 5.43
C CYS A 53 -0.99 -6.15 5.57
N HIS A 54 -2.17 -6.37 6.17
CA HIS A 54 -3.16 -5.31 6.37
C HIS A 54 -2.70 -4.24 7.36
N GLU A 55 -1.90 -4.58 8.37
CA GLU A 55 -1.38 -3.62 9.35
C GLU A 55 -0.28 -2.74 8.77
N TRP A 56 0.53 -3.29 7.86
CA TRP A 56 1.49 -2.50 7.08
C TRP A 56 0.78 -1.51 6.16
N ALA A 57 -0.21 -1.98 5.41
CA ALA A 57 -0.98 -1.15 4.51
C ALA A 57 -1.75 -0.05 5.26
N GLU A 58 -2.37 -0.37 6.41
CA GLU A 58 -3.07 0.61 7.23
C GLU A 58 -2.13 1.67 7.81
N ASP A 59 -1.02 1.27 8.45
CA ASP A 59 -0.10 2.23 9.08
C ASP A 59 0.57 3.11 8.00
N LEU A 60 0.93 2.55 6.84
CA LEU A 60 1.47 3.32 5.71
C LEU A 60 0.43 4.31 5.18
N LEU A 61 -0.83 3.89 5.05
CA LEU A 61 -1.91 4.77 4.58
C LEU A 61 -2.10 5.95 5.53
N LYS A 62 -2.16 5.69 6.85
CA LYS A 62 -2.24 6.74 7.87
C LYS A 62 -1.08 7.73 7.77
N HIS A 63 0.11 7.26 7.45
CA HIS A 63 1.28 8.13 7.26
C HIS A 63 1.16 9.01 6.01
N LEU A 64 0.77 8.41 4.88
CA LEU A 64 0.66 9.11 3.59
C LEU A 64 -0.50 10.11 3.57
N LEU A 65 -1.63 9.81 4.23
CA LEU A 65 -2.77 10.73 4.32
C LEU A 65 -2.41 12.06 5.02
N LYS A 66 -1.42 12.08 5.91
CA LYS A 66 -0.95 13.32 6.57
C LYS A 66 -0.30 14.30 5.59
N GLN A 67 0.13 13.85 4.41
CA GLN A 67 0.81 14.69 3.42
C GLN A 67 -0.16 15.53 2.58
N ASN A 68 -1.47 15.24 2.63
CA ASN A 68 -2.53 16.05 1.99
C ASN A 68 -2.36 16.28 0.47
N TYR A 69 -1.93 15.25 -0.27
CA TYR A 69 -1.75 15.32 -1.74
C TYR A 69 -3.00 15.84 -2.47
N LYS A 70 -2.79 16.70 -3.47
CA LYS A 70 -3.84 17.35 -4.27
C LYS A 70 -4.00 16.70 -5.64
N THR A 71 -2.90 16.27 -6.25
CA THR A 71 -2.86 15.68 -7.60
C THR A 71 -2.84 14.16 -7.59
N LEU A 72 -2.64 13.55 -6.42
CA LEU A 72 -2.57 12.10 -6.24
C LEU A 72 -3.78 11.56 -5.49
N GLU A 73 -4.08 10.29 -5.75
CA GLU A 73 -5.17 9.57 -5.13
C GLU A 73 -4.68 8.20 -4.63
N LEU A 74 -4.94 7.90 -3.35
CA LEU A 74 -4.48 6.68 -2.67
C LEU A 74 -5.59 5.65 -2.57
N TYR A 75 -5.32 4.40 -2.91
CA TYR A 75 -6.25 3.29 -2.91
C TYR A 75 -5.80 2.22 -1.91
N THR A 76 -6.76 1.59 -1.25
CA THR A 76 -6.55 0.30 -0.59
C THR A 76 -6.82 -0.80 -1.59
N ILE A 77 -5.89 -1.74 -1.73
CA ILE A 77 -5.97 -2.83 -2.70
C ILE A 77 -5.79 -4.18 -2.01
N GLY A 78 -6.40 -5.21 -2.57
CA GLY A 78 -6.29 -6.59 -2.09
C GLY A 78 -6.15 -7.58 -3.23
N ALA A 79 -5.40 -8.65 -2.99
CA ALA A 79 -5.27 -9.81 -3.86
C ALA A 79 -5.67 -11.07 -3.10
N ASN A 80 -6.17 -12.09 -3.81
CA ASN A 80 -6.67 -13.35 -3.23
C ASN A 80 -7.66 -13.12 -2.07
N ILE A 81 -8.56 -12.16 -2.24
CA ILE A 81 -9.52 -11.74 -1.20
C ILE A 81 -10.38 -12.93 -0.77
N GLY A 82 -10.44 -13.18 0.54
CA GLY A 82 -11.19 -14.30 1.14
C GLY A 82 -10.45 -15.65 1.16
N TYR A 83 -9.21 -15.73 0.68
CA TYR A 83 -8.39 -16.94 0.72
C TYR A 83 -7.27 -16.84 1.76
N LEU A 84 -6.66 -17.98 2.12
CA LEU A 84 -5.58 -18.04 3.14
C LEU A 84 -4.35 -17.19 2.78
N ASN A 85 -4.12 -16.95 1.49
CA ASN A 85 -3.05 -16.11 0.97
C ASN A 85 -3.55 -14.72 0.55
N GLU A 86 -4.63 -14.24 1.18
CA GLU A 86 -5.08 -12.85 1.03
C GLU A 86 -3.93 -11.90 1.33
N HIS A 87 -3.73 -10.92 0.45
CA HIS A 87 -2.69 -9.92 0.60
C HIS A 87 -3.29 -8.53 0.41
N ASN A 88 -2.96 -7.61 1.32
CA ASN A 88 -3.45 -6.24 1.31
C ASN A 88 -2.27 -5.28 1.16
N ALA A 89 -2.44 -4.26 0.33
CA ALA A 89 -1.43 -3.24 0.05
C ALA A 89 -2.13 -1.91 -0.28
N LEU A 90 -1.34 -0.91 -0.69
CA LEU A 90 -1.86 0.34 -1.22
C LEU A 90 -1.58 0.44 -2.72
N ALA A 91 -2.31 1.32 -3.38
CA ALA A 91 -1.93 1.83 -4.69
C ALA A 91 -2.10 3.34 -4.75
N VAL A 92 -1.48 3.96 -5.74
CA VAL A 92 -1.53 5.41 -5.97
C VAL A 92 -1.68 5.70 -7.46
N SER A 93 -2.56 6.62 -7.82
CA SER A 93 -2.67 7.13 -9.19
C SER A 93 -2.69 8.64 -9.20
N VAL A 94 -2.61 9.22 -10.40
CA VAL A 94 -3.08 10.58 -10.61
C VAL A 94 -4.57 10.64 -10.27
N LYS A 95 -4.98 11.72 -9.62
CA LYS A 95 -6.37 11.90 -9.17
C LYS A 95 -7.32 11.83 -10.36
N GLY A 96 -8.36 11.00 -10.22
CA GLY A 96 -9.38 10.80 -11.27
C GLY A 96 -8.96 9.86 -12.42
N GLU A 97 -7.74 9.33 -12.45
CA GLU A 97 -7.34 8.33 -13.44
C GLU A 97 -7.77 6.90 -13.11
N GLY A 98 -8.12 6.65 -11.84
CA GLY A 98 -8.62 5.37 -11.38
C GLY A 98 -7.55 4.33 -11.09
N ILE A 99 -7.97 3.25 -10.43
CA ILE A 99 -7.07 2.20 -9.94
C ILE A 99 -6.28 1.50 -11.04
N GLU A 100 -6.85 1.35 -12.24
CA GLU A 100 -6.21 0.65 -13.36
C GLU A 100 -4.91 1.29 -13.86
N LYS A 101 -4.72 2.59 -13.59
CA LYS A 101 -3.52 3.37 -13.93
C LYS A 101 -2.59 3.56 -12.73
N SER A 102 -2.87 2.88 -11.62
CA SER A 102 -2.14 3.08 -10.38
C SER A 102 -0.82 2.30 -10.32
N ILE A 103 0.04 2.74 -9.41
CA ILE A 103 1.26 2.06 -8.97
C ILE A 103 0.98 1.44 -7.61
N VAL A 104 1.27 0.16 -7.45
CA VAL A 104 1.21 -0.57 -6.18
C VAL A 104 2.28 -0.03 -5.24
N LEU A 105 1.96 0.11 -3.96
CA LEU A 105 2.88 0.43 -2.88
C LEU A 105 2.74 -0.67 -1.81
N ASP A 106 3.67 -1.60 -1.80
CA ASP A 106 3.61 -2.81 -0.96
C ASP A 106 4.84 -2.91 -0.07
N ALA A 107 4.68 -2.38 1.15
CA ALA A 107 5.73 -2.34 2.17
C ALA A 107 5.98 -3.71 2.84
N TRP A 108 5.00 -4.63 2.76
CA TRP A 108 5.07 -5.92 3.46
C TRP A 108 5.86 -6.95 2.66
N ARG A 109 5.73 -6.95 1.32
CA ARG A 109 6.28 -7.99 0.43
C ARG A 109 7.75 -8.32 0.65
N TYR A 110 8.57 -7.30 0.90
CA TYR A 110 10.00 -7.44 1.17
C TYR A 110 10.38 -6.84 2.52
N ALA A 111 9.49 -6.97 3.51
CA ALA A 111 9.74 -6.61 4.91
C ALA A 111 10.29 -5.18 5.11
N GLY A 112 9.69 -4.21 4.40
CA GLY A 112 10.01 -2.79 4.48
C GLY A 112 10.92 -2.25 3.39
N ASP A 113 11.52 -3.10 2.56
CA ASP A 113 11.98 -2.66 1.24
C ASP A 113 10.75 -2.51 0.34
N LEU A 114 10.37 -1.26 0.07
CA LEU A 114 9.09 -0.95 -0.57
C LEU A 114 9.08 -1.54 -1.98
N TYR A 115 8.16 -2.48 -2.22
CA TYR A 115 7.84 -2.89 -3.58
C TYR A 115 6.90 -1.87 -4.23
N PHE A 116 7.23 -1.49 -5.47
CA PHE A 116 6.37 -0.69 -6.32
C PHE A 116 6.40 -1.19 -7.76
N GLU A 117 5.24 -1.22 -8.39
CA GLU A 117 5.07 -1.59 -9.80
C GLU A 117 3.73 -1.07 -10.30
N LYS A 118 3.55 -0.84 -11.60
CA LYS A 118 2.20 -0.56 -12.12
C LYS A 118 1.29 -1.75 -11.82
N ILE A 119 0.04 -1.47 -11.44
CA ILE A 119 -0.90 -2.52 -11.02
C ILE A 119 -1.09 -3.62 -12.07
N ARG A 120 -1.00 -3.24 -13.35
CA ARG A 120 -1.12 -4.15 -14.51
C ARG A 120 0.16 -4.92 -14.84
N GLU A 121 1.29 -4.51 -14.29
CA GLU A 121 2.61 -5.09 -14.54
C GLU A 121 3.05 -6.04 -13.40
N ASP A 122 2.38 -6.01 -12.23
CA ASP A 122 2.62 -6.97 -11.14
C ASP A 122 2.12 -8.38 -11.49
N LYS A 123 3.05 -9.24 -11.90
CA LYS A 123 2.75 -10.63 -12.29
C LYS A 123 2.44 -11.55 -11.11
N LYS A 124 2.74 -11.14 -9.87
CA LYS A 124 2.57 -12.01 -8.69
C LYS A 124 1.14 -11.96 -8.15
N TYR A 125 0.48 -10.81 -8.25
CA TYR A 125 -0.81 -10.59 -7.64
C TYR A 125 -1.78 -9.91 -8.61
N ASN A 126 -3.01 -10.44 -8.69
CA ASN A 126 -4.11 -9.76 -9.36
C ASN A 126 -4.83 -8.86 -8.36
N TRP A 127 -4.50 -7.57 -8.39
CA TRP A 127 -4.98 -6.58 -7.44
C TRP A 127 -6.39 -6.09 -7.75
N LYS A 128 -7.21 -5.95 -6.70
CA LYS A 128 -8.54 -5.36 -6.77
C LYS A 128 -8.68 -4.25 -5.73
N GLU A 129 -9.48 -3.24 -6.05
CA GLU A 129 -9.81 -2.20 -5.07
C GLU A 129 -10.57 -2.79 -3.87
N ARG A 130 -10.17 -2.38 -2.66
CA ARG A 130 -10.83 -2.72 -1.41
C ARG A 130 -11.46 -1.45 -0.85
N PHE A 131 -12.68 -1.13 -1.26
CA PHE A 131 -13.35 0.09 -0.82
C PHE A 131 -13.44 0.18 0.71
N ASN A 132 -12.93 1.29 1.25
CA ASN A 132 -13.00 1.64 2.66
C ASN A 132 -12.50 0.56 3.63
N LEU A 133 -11.47 -0.21 3.26
CA LEU A 133 -10.97 -1.33 4.06
C LEU A 133 -10.65 -0.97 5.52
N TYR A 134 -10.12 0.23 5.75
CA TYR A 134 -9.69 0.69 7.07
C TYR A 134 -10.54 1.83 7.65
N GLY A 135 -11.60 2.28 6.96
CA GLY A 135 -12.34 3.47 7.41
C GLY A 135 -11.62 4.80 7.17
N LEU A 136 -10.48 4.81 6.46
CA LEU A 136 -9.57 5.97 6.37
C LEU A 136 -9.70 6.78 5.08
N LEU A 137 -10.28 6.18 4.04
CA LEU A 137 -10.46 6.83 2.74
C LEU A 137 -11.90 7.33 2.62
N PRO A 138 -12.12 8.52 2.02
CA PRO A 138 -13.48 9.00 1.79
C PRO A 138 -14.23 8.04 0.85
N PRO A 139 -15.57 7.94 0.98
CA PRO A 139 -16.38 7.18 0.03
C PRO A 139 -16.18 7.75 -1.38
N ARG A 140 -15.73 6.91 -2.30
CA ARG A 140 -15.61 7.29 -3.71
C ARG A 140 -16.98 7.20 -4.36
N GLY A 141 -17.40 8.27 -5.04
CA GLY A 141 -18.61 8.27 -5.84
C GLY A 141 -18.50 7.24 -6.95
N GLY A 142 -19.07 6.04 -6.72
CA GLY A 142 -19.22 5.05 -7.76
C GLY A 142 -20.12 5.61 -8.84
N LYS A 143 -19.63 5.67 -10.09
CA LYS A 143 -20.54 5.57 -11.22
C LYS A 143 -21.21 4.20 -11.10
N LYS A 144 -22.52 4.20 -10.85
CA LYS A 144 -23.38 3.09 -11.22
C LYS A 144 -23.32 2.88 -12.73
#